data_AF-A0A8X6EXE1-F1
#
_entry.id   AF-A0A8X6EXE1-F1
#
_cell.length_a   1.000
_cell.length_b   1.000
_cell.length_c   1.000
_cell.angle_alpha   90.00
_cell.angle_beta   90.00
_cell.angle_gamma   90.00
#
_symmetry.space_group_name_H-M   'P 1'
#
loop_
_entity.id
_entity.type
_entity.pdbx_description
1 polymer ?
#
loop_
_entity_poly.entity_id
_entity_poly.type
_entity_poly.pdbx_seq_one_letter_code
_entity_poly.pdbx_strand_id
1 'polypeptide(L)'
;MNDVVRISKARKVFKKGYLPGWTEETFTIYKRYPTNPPTCVLQDLSGKEIAGRFYAEELQKINKTGNDFWAIEKIIRTKGRGSSRQLLVKWVGFDDSFNSWIKAEWLKT
;
A
#
# COMPACT_ATOMS: atom_id res chain seq x y z
N MET A 1 -16.87 2.25 8.32
CA MET A 1 -16.54 1.56 7.06
C MET A 1 -15.64 2.52 6.29
N ASN A 2 -14.60 2.04 5.60
CA ASN A 2 -13.44 2.81 5.07
C ASN A 2 -12.19 2.86 5.98
N ASP A 3 -11.99 1.86 6.84
CA ASP A 3 -10.70 1.76 7.53
C ASP A 3 -9.62 1.34 6.52
N VAL A 4 -8.52 2.10 6.48
CA VAL A 4 -7.33 1.75 5.70
C VAL A 4 -6.45 0.85 6.54
N VAL A 5 -5.98 -0.25 5.95
CA VAL A 5 -5.23 -1.29 6.63
C VAL A 5 -4.00 -1.74 5.85
N ARG A 6 -3.03 -2.33 6.56
CA ARG A 6 -1.92 -3.13 6.02
C ARG A 6 -2.13 -4.58 6.39
N ILE A 7 -1.62 -5.49 5.56
CA ILE A 7 -1.71 -6.94 5.80
C ILE A 7 -0.42 -7.42 6.45
N SER A 8 -0.52 -8.38 7.37
CA SER A 8 0.67 -8.98 7.98
C SER A 8 1.46 -9.79 6.94
N LYS A 9 2.80 -9.70 6.96
CA LYS A 9 3.65 -10.54 6.12
C LYS A 9 3.65 -11.96 6.65
N ALA A 10 3.48 -12.94 5.77
CA ALA A 10 3.50 -14.36 6.12
C ALA A 10 4.77 -14.72 6.93
N ARG A 11 4.57 -15.40 8.05
CA ARG A 11 5.65 -15.74 8.99
C ARG A 11 6.55 -16.81 8.37
N LYS A 12 7.81 -16.47 8.06
CA LYS A 12 8.86 -17.48 7.82
C LYS A 12 9.33 -18.05 9.17
N VAL A 13 9.73 -19.33 9.18
CA VAL A 13 10.16 -20.10 10.38
C VAL A 13 11.28 -19.41 11.16
N PHE A 14 12.07 -18.55 10.51
CA PHE A 14 13.11 -17.74 11.14
C PHE A 14 12.84 -16.25 10.88
N LYS A 15 12.44 -15.50 11.92
CA LYS A 15 12.27 -14.04 11.83
C LYS A 15 13.53 -13.36 12.36
N LYS A 16 14.22 -12.63 11.48
CA LYS A 16 15.15 -11.61 11.95
C LYS A 16 14.31 -10.47 12.55
N GLY A 17 14.45 -10.23 13.85
CA GLY A 17 13.57 -9.32 14.62
C GLY A 17 13.47 -7.90 14.06
N TYR A 18 14.46 -7.47 13.29
CA TYR A 18 14.51 -6.14 12.67
C TYR A 18 13.68 -6.01 11.37
N LEU A 19 13.13 -7.08 10.79
CA LEU A 19 12.34 -6.99 9.55
C LEU A 19 10.88 -6.58 9.83
N PRO A 20 10.31 -5.66 9.04
CA PRO A 20 8.94 -5.17 9.25
C PRO A 20 7.93 -6.30 9.05
N GLY A 21 6.97 -6.41 9.97
CA GLY A 21 5.96 -7.47 9.99
C GLY A 21 4.74 -7.22 9.10
N TRP A 22 4.64 -6.05 8.47
CA TRP A 22 3.49 -5.61 7.68
C TRP A 22 3.89 -5.30 6.24
N THR A 23 2.92 -5.41 5.32
CA THR A 23 3.07 -4.98 3.92
C THR A 23 3.18 -3.46 3.83
N GLU A 24 3.83 -2.96 2.78
CA GLU A 24 3.83 -1.51 2.52
C GLU A 24 2.56 -1.07 1.79
N GLU A 25 1.99 -1.96 0.96
CA GLU A 25 0.69 -1.79 0.32
C GLU A 25 -0.42 -1.58 1.34
N THR A 26 -1.37 -0.72 0.96
CA THR A 26 -2.50 -0.32 1.81
C THR A 26 -3.81 -0.63 1.13
N PHE A 27 -4.73 -1.19 1.90
CA PHE A 27 -6.03 -1.66 1.45
C PHE A 27 -7.14 -0.99 2.23
N THR A 28 -8.35 -1.01 1.69
CA THR A 28 -9.55 -0.56 2.39
C THR A 28 -10.41 -1.75 2.77
N ILE A 29 -10.92 -1.78 4.00
CA ILE A 29 -11.92 -2.78 4.39
C ILE A 29 -13.22 -2.47 3.66
N TYR A 30 -13.54 -3.31 2.68
CA TYR A 30 -14.77 -3.23 1.89
C TYR A 30 -15.95 -3.82 2.66
N LYS A 31 -15.79 -5.03 3.21
CA LYS A 31 -16.87 -5.73 3.90
C LYS A 31 -16.35 -6.50 5.10
N ARG A 32 -17.16 -6.54 6.16
CA ARG A 32 -16.90 -7.32 7.38
C ARG A 32 -17.94 -8.42 7.51
N TYR A 33 -17.49 -9.58 7.96
CA TYR A 33 -18.33 -10.73 8.23
C TYR A 33 -18.21 -11.13 9.70
N PRO A 34 -19.33 -11.24 10.42
CA PRO A 34 -19.35 -11.67 11.81
C PRO A 34 -19.24 -13.20 11.91
N THR A 35 -18.19 -13.77 11.31
CA THR A 35 -17.83 -15.18 11.50
C THR A 35 -17.08 -15.36 12.82
N ASN A 36 -16.84 -16.61 13.23
CA ASN A 36 -15.99 -16.92 14.38
C ASN A 36 -14.78 -17.76 13.92
N PRO A 37 -13.58 -17.18 13.74
CA PRO A 37 -13.20 -15.79 14.00
C PRO A 37 -13.74 -14.78 12.95
N PRO A 38 -13.82 -13.47 13.26
CA PRO A 38 -14.32 -12.45 12.34
C PRO A 38 -13.39 -12.28 11.14
N THR A 39 -13.97 -12.08 9.97
CA THR A 39 -13.21 -11.96 8.71
C THR A 39 -13.64 -10.75 7.88
N CYS A 40 -12.71 -10.22 7.10
CA CYS A 40 -12.91 -9.05 6.26
C CYS A 40 -12.56 -9.34 4.80
N VAL A 41 -13.22 -8.64 3.90
CA VAL A 41 -12.86 -8.53 2.48
C VAL A 41 -12.23 -7.17 2.27
N LEU A 42 -11.14 -7.14 1.50
CA LEU A 42 -10.34 -5.95 1.26
C LEU A 42 -10.44 -5.54 -0.21
N GLN A 43 -10.28 -4.24 -0.45
CA GLN A 43 -10.08 -3.66 -1.77
C GLN A 43 -8.73 -2.94 -1.82
N ASP A 44 -8.10 -2.96 -2.99
CA ASP A 44 -6.93 -2.13 -3.27
C ASP A 44 -7.33 -0.66 -3.49
N LEU A 45 -6.33 0.20 -3.75
CA LEU A 45 -6.55 1.61 -4.03
C LEU A 45 -7.30 1.88 -5.35
N SER A 46 -7.37 0.90 -6.25
CA SER A 46 -8.15 0.98 -7.49
C SER A 46 -9.61 0.58 -7.30
N GLY A 47 -9.99 0.11 -6.09
CA GLY A 47 -11.31 -0.40 -5.77
C GLY A 47 -11.52 -1.87 -6.16
N LYS A 48 -10.47 -2.56 -6.61
CA LYS A 48 -10.53 -3.97 -6.95
C LYS A 48 -10.48 -4.81 -5.69
N GLU A 49 -11.39 -5.78 -5.60
CA GLU A 49 -11.41 -6.73 -4.48
C GLU A 49 -10.17 -7.64 -4.52
N ILE A 50 -9.52 -7.77 -3.36
CA ILE A 50 -8.44 -8.74 -3.17
C ILE A 50 -9.06 -10.11 -2.91
N ALA A 51 -8.61 -11.10 -3.67
CA ALA A 51 -9.10 -12.46 -3.55
C ALA A 51 -8.86 -13.03 -2.14
N GLY A 52 -9.91 -13.57 -1.51
CA GLY A 52 -9.85 -14.22 -0.21
C GLY A 52 -10.53 -13.40 0.91
N ARG A 53 -10.36 -13.89 2.14
CA ARG A 53 -10.86 -13.26 3.37
C ARG A 53 -9.73 -13.22 4.38
N PHE A 54 -9.62 -12.10 5.07
CA PHE A 54 -8.55 -11.84 6.03
C PHE A 54 -9.11 -11.80 7.44
N TYR A 55 -8.38 -12.38 8.38
CA TYR A 55 -8.71 -12.28 9.80
C TYR A 55 -8.36 -10.89 10.35
N ALA A 56 -9.06 -10.46 11.39
CA ALA A 56 -8.80 -9.15 12.00
C ALA A 56 -7.36 -9.03 12.52
N GLU A 57 -6.78 -10.14 12.99
CA GLU A 57 -5.42 -10.26 13.51
C GLU A 57 -4.36 -10.12 12.42
N GLU A 58 -4.73 -10.35 11.16
CA GLU A 58 -3.85 -10.19 9.99
C GLU A 58 -3.85 -8.76 9.44
N LEU A 59 -4.65 -7.87 10.04
CA LEU A 59 -4.86 -6.50 9.57
C LEU A 59 -4.40 -5.48 10.61
N GLN A 60 -3.57 -4.55 10.18
CA GLN A 60 -3.21 -3.37 10.96
C GLN A 60 -3.91 -2.15 10.40
N LYS A 61 -4.81 -1.54 11.18
CA LYS A 61 -5.38 -0.24 10.83
C LYS A 61 -4.28 0.82 10.83
N ILE A 62 -4.25 1.62 9.77
CA ILE A 62 -3.37 2.78 9.65
C ILE A 62 -4.23 4.05 9.55
N ASN A 63 -3.75 5.12 10.18
CA ASN A 63 -4.34 6.44 10.02
C ASN A 63 -3.56 7.16 8.95
N LYS A 64 -3.96 6.99 7.68
CA LYS A 64 -3.38 7.80 6.60
C LYS A 64 -4.14 9.12 6.47
N THR A 65 -3.43 10.23 6.65
CA THR A 65 -3.96 11.56 6.37
C THR A 65 -3.72 11.89 4.90
N GLY A 66 -4.57 12.71 4.27
CA GLY A 66 -4.45 13.06 2.85
C GLY A 66 -3.13 13.73 2.45
N ASN A 67 -2.27 14.09 3.41
CA ASN A 67 -0.97 14.71 3.19
C ASN A 67 0.22 13.77 3.48
N ASP A 68 -0.03 12.47 3.61
CA ASP A 68 1.01 11.50 3.91
C ASP A 68 1.89 11.21 2.69
N PHE A 69 3.17 11.01 2.95
CA PHE A 69 4.15 10.66 1.91
C PHE A 69 4.02 9.19 1.51
N TRP A 70 4.16 8.95 0.21
CA TRP A 70 4.27 7.61 -0.37
C TRP A 70 5.73 7.33 -0.70
N ALA A 71 6.23 6.19 -0.25
CA ALA A 71 7.61 5.80 -0.48
C ALA A 71 7.81 5.40 -1.96
N ILE A 72 8.87 5.94 -2.55
CA ILE A 72 9.29 5.62 -3.92
C ILE A 72 10.29 4.46 -3.85
N GLU A 73 9.99 3.37 -4.55
CA GLU A 73 10.92 2.25 -4.71
C GLU A 73 11.97 2.59 -5.76
N LYS A 74 11.52 3.11 -6.90
CA LYS A 74 12.40 3.41 -8.03
C LYS A 74 11.79 4.47 -8.95
N ILE A 75 12.63 5.33 -9.49
CA ILE A 75 12.28 6.18 -10.65
C ILE A 75 12.56 5.36 -11.91
N ILE A 76 11.51 5.05 -12.67
CA ILE A 76 11.58 4.20 -13.87
C ILE A 76 11.98 5.03 -15.09
N ARG A 77 11.36 6.20 -15.26
CA ARG A 77 11.58 7.10 -16.40
C ARG A 77 11.50 8.55 -15.97
N THR A 78 12.11 9.41 -16.77
CA THR A 78 12.00 10.87 -16.64
C THR A 78 11.64 11.47 -17.99
N LYS A 79 10.83 12.53 -17.99
CA LYS A 79 10.48 13.29 -19.20
C LYS A 79 10.31 14.77 -18.89
N GLY A 80 10.34 15.60 -19.93
CA GLY A 80 10.25 17.06 -19.80
C GLY A 80 11.55 17.71 -19.35
N ARG A 81 11.55 19.04 -19.26
CA ARG A 81 12.69 19.88 -18.82
C ARG A 81 12.21 21.02 -17.92
N GLY A 82 13.08 21.48 -17.03
CA GLY A 82 12.76 22.56 -16.09
C GLY A 82 11.53 22.22 -15.21
N SER A 83 10.60 23.17 -15.09
CA SER A 83 9.35 23.03 -14.31
C SER A 83 8.38 21.98 -14.86
N SER A 84 8.51 21.58 -16.13
CA SER A 84 7.69 20.52 -16.73
C SER A 84 8.22 19.10 -16.47
N ARG A 85 9.31 18.97 -15.70
CA ARG A 85 9.95 17.68 -15.45
C ARG A 85 9.04 16.75 -14.64
N GLN A 86 8.75 15.60 -15.23
CA GLN A 86 7.95 14.53 -14.61
C GLN A 86 8.78 13.26 -14.44
N LEU A 87 8.45 12.49 -13.40
CA LEU A 87 9.10 11.24 -13.04
C LEU A 87 8.04 10.12 -13.05
N LEU A 88 8.29 9.05 -13.80
CA LEU A 88 7.49 7.83 -13.70
C LEU A 88 8.04 7.01 -12.54
N VAL A 89 7.20 6.80 -11.53
CA VAL A 89 7.61 6.26 -10.25
C VAL A 89 7.01 4.87 -10.03
N LYS A 90 7.84 3.96 -9.54
CA LYS A 90 7.45 2.71 -8.88
C LYS A 90 7.27 2.97 -7.39
N TRP A 91 6.08 2.71 -6.88
CA TRP A 91 5.77 2.89 -5.45
C TRP A 91 6.14 1.64 -4.66
N VAL A 92 6.70 1.81 -3.46
CA VAL A 92 7.09 0.69 -2.61
C VAL A 92 5.87 -0.15 -2.24
N GLY A 93 5.95 -1.44 -2.56
CA GLY A 93 4.94 -2.42 -2.18
C GLY A 93 3.69 -2.43 -3.07
N PHE A 94 3.63 -1.63 -4.11
CA PHE A 94 2.57 -1.68 -5.11
C PHE A 94 3.07 -2.38 -6.38
N ASP A 95 2.18 -3.00 -7.17
CA ASP A 95 2.54 -3.56 -8.45
C ASP A 95 2.70 -2.48 -9.55
N ASP A 96 3.06 -2.87 -10.77
CA ASP A 96 3.37 -1.93 -11.85
C ASP A 96 2.15 -1.19 -12.39
N SER A 97 0.93 -1.66 -12.12
CA SER A 97 -0.30 -0.95 -12.51
C SER A 97 -0.47 0.37 -11.77
N PHE A 98 0.16 0.53 -10.61
CA PHE A 98 0.14 1.77 -9.85
C PHE A 98 1.25 2.76 -10.26
N ASN A 99 2.12 2.39 -11.20
CA ASN A 99 3.17 3.28 -11.68
C ASN A 99 2.56 4.57 -12.24
N SER A 100 3.02 5.71 -11.75
CA SER A 100 2.40 7.00 -12.07
C SER A 100 3.42 8.10 -12.30
N TRP A 101 3.06 9.04 -13.16
CA TRP A 101 3.86 10.23 -13.43
C TRP A 101 3.58 11.28 -12.35
N ILE A 102 4.62 11.67 -11.62
CA ILE A 102 4.57 12.76 -10.65
C ILE A 102 5.43 13.93 -11.10
N LYS A 103 5.13 15.14 -10.60
CA LYS A 103 6.02 16.29 -10.78
C LYS A 103 7.29 16.07 -9.98
N ALA A 104 8.45 16.38 -10.56
CA ALA A 104 9.72 16.29 -9.85
C ALA A 104 9.75 17.18 -8.60
N GLU A 105 8.99 18.29 -8.62
CA GLU A 105 8.83 19.24 -7.51
C GLU A 105 8.18 18.63 -6.25
N TRP A 106 7.41 17.54 -6.39
CA TRP A 106 6.77 16.87 -5.24
C TRP A 106 7.72 15.96 -4.47
N LEU A 107 8.90 15.69 -5.02
CA LEU A 107 9.86 14.79 -4.41
C LEU A 107 10.52 15.49 -3.22
N LYS A 108 10.27 14.98 -2.01
CA LYS A 108 10.97 15.41 -0.81
C LYS A 108 12.21 14.54 -0.64
N THR A 109 13.37 15.20 -0.52
CA THR A 109 14.67 14.57 -0.30
C THR A 109 15.07 14.73 1.16
#